data_AF-A0A4Z0R7T1-F1
#
_entry.id   AF-A0A4Z0R7T1-F1
#
_cell.length_a   1.000
_cell.length_b   1.000
_cell.length_c   1.000
_cell.angle_alpha   90.00
_cell.angle_beta   90.00
_cell.angle_gamma   90.00
#
_symmetry.space_group_name_H-M   'P 1'
#
loop_
_entity.id
_entity.type
_entity.pdbx_description
1 polymer ?
#
loop_
_entity_poly.entity_id
_entity_poly.type
_entity_poly.pdbx_seq_one_letter_code
_entity_poly.pdbx_strand_id
1 'polypeptide(L)'
;MNTDKVVRESKTIMLVTLVIGVALLATGIIFKLLEINLLPNNMAIIGLSLIPLSVALAYYVKLLGIKKSPQKFIINEIDERLVALKNEADAKAFKIVQGALFLTYMGYTLMIPKDVFETVGWWLLMILLLISFISQAILTMNVMIKENSKDKEEE
;
A
#
# COMPACT_ATOMS: atom_id res chain seq x y z
N MET A 1 9.15 -20.21 -12.02
CA MET A 1 9.56 -19.61 -10.71
C MET A 1 9.46 -20.66 -9.62
N ASN A 2 10.36 -20.69 -8.63
CA ASN A 2 10.36 -21.70 -7.58
C ASN A 2 9.44 -21.28 -6.41
N THR A 3 8.32 -21.99 -6.20
CA THR A 3 7.32 -21.69 -5.18
C THR A 3 7.91 -21.63 -3.77
N ASP A 4 8.96 -22.41 -3.50
CA ASP A 4 9.69 -22.39 -2.22
C ASP A 4 10.39 -21.06 -1.98
N LYS A 5 10.90 -20.43 -3.05
CA LYS A 5 11.51 -19.09 -2.97
C LYS A 5 10.48 -18.04 -2.56
N VAL A 6 9.30 -18.06 -3.20
CA VAL A 6 8.20 -17.12 -2.91
C VAL A 6 7.71 -17.25 -1.47
N VAL A 7 7.58 -18.50 -0.98
CA VAL A 7 7.18 -18.78 0.40
C VAL A 7 8.23 -18.28 1.38
N ARG A 8 9.53 -18.52 1.11
CA ARG A 8 10.63 -18.08 1.98
C ARG A 8 10.73 -16.56 2.06
N GLU A 9 10.63 -15.88 0.92
CA GLU A 9 10.64 -14.41 0.87
C GLU A 9 9.43 -13.83 1.62
N SER A 10 8.23 -14.36 1.37
CA SER A 10 7.00 -13.92 2.05
C SER A 10 7.08 -14.12 3.57
N LYS A 11 7.64 -15.25 4.05
CA LYS A 11 7.88 -15.49 5.48
C LYS A 11 8.89 -14.50 6.08
N THR A 12 9.96 -14.21 5.34
CA THR A 12 11.01 -13.29 5.80
C THR A 12 10.45 -11.89 5.96
N ILE A 13 9.73 -11.40 4.94
CA ILE A 13 9.09 -10.08 4.97
C ILE A 13 8.10 -10.02 6.13
N MET A 14 7.20 -11.01 6.26
CA MET A 14 6.23 -11.09 7.35
C MET A 14 6.89 -11.00 8.73
N LEU A 15 7.99 -11.74 8.96
CA LEU A 15 8.65 -11.78 10.26
C LEU A 15 9.34 -10.46 10.57
N VAL A 16 10.09 -9.90 9.61
CA VAL A 16 10.78 -8.62 9.77
C VAL A 16 9.78 -7.50 10.07
N THR A 17 8.70 -7.40 9.30
CA THR A 17 7.69 -6.36 9.51
C THR A 17 6.92 -6.58 10.82
N LEU A 18 6.63 -7.83 11.21
CA LEU A 18 6.01 -8.12 12.50
C LEU A 18 6.89 -7.66 13.66
N VAL A 19 8.18 -7.99 13.65
CA VAL A 19 9.11 -7.62 14.72
C VAL A 19 9.24 -6.10 14.81
N ILE A 20 9.41 -5.40 13.68
CA ILE A 20 9.47 -3.93 13.65
C ILE A 20 8.17 -3.33 14.19
N GLY A 21 7.01 -3.85 13.77
CA GLY A 21 5.72 -3.36 14.21
C GLY A 21 5.48 -3.56 15.70
N VAL A 22 5.80 -4.75 16.24
CA VAL A 22 5.68 -5.02 17.69
C VAL A 22 6.66 -4.16 18.49
N ALA A 23 7.89 -3.98 18.02
CA ALA A 23 8.87 -3.14 18.69
C ALA A 23 8.42 -1.66 18.76
N LEU A 24 7.92 -1.11 17.64
CA LEU A 24 7.36 0.25 17.59
C LEU A 24 6.14 0.39 18.51
N LEU A 25 5.23 -0.58 18.48
CA LEU A 25 4.03 -0.57 19.32
C LEU A 25 4.41 -0.60 20.81
N ALA A 26 5.30 -1.51 21.20
CA ALA A 26 5.78 -1.63 22.58
C ALA A 26 6.47 -0.34 23.03
N THR A 27 7.34 0.24 22.19
CA THR A 27 8.02 1.50 22.47
C THR A 27 7.02 2.64 22.69
N GLY A 28 6.03 2.77 21.79
CA GLY A 28 4.99 3.78 21.92
C GLY A 28 4.14 3.63 23.19
N ILE A 29 3.81 2.39 23.57
CA ILE A 29 3.08 2.10 24.81
C ILE A 29 3.94 2.43 26.04
N ILE A 30 5.20 2.01 26.08
CA ILE A 30 6.12 2.27 27.20
C ILE A 30 6.31 3.77 27.39
N PHE A 31 6.53 4.53 26.32
CA PHE A 31 6.69 5.99 26.40
C PHE A 31 5.41 6.68 26.89
N LYS A 32 4.24 6.16 26.51
CA LYS A 32 2.96 6.65 27.03
C LYS A 32 2.80 6.35 28.52
N LEU A 33 3.21 5.16 28.98
CA LEU A 33 3.10 4.76 30.39
C LEU A 33 4.10 5.48 31.30
N LEU A 34 5.30 5.76 30.80
CA LEU A 34 6.36 6.44 31.54
C LEU A 34 6.35 7.97 31.37
N GLU A 35 5.36 8.51 30.65
CA GLU A 35 5.23 9.94 30.33
C GLU A 35 6.50 10.54 29.68
N ILE A 36 7.26 9.73 28.94
CA ILE A 36 8.51 10.14 28.27
C ILE A 36 8.16 10.87 26.98
N ASN A 37 8.29 12.20 26.96
CA ASN A 37 7.94 13.03 25.80
C ASN A 37 9.10 13.12 24.78
N LEU A 38 9.31 12.05 24.00
CA LEU A 38 10.29 12.02 22.91
C LEU A 38 9.82 12.80 21.67
N LEU A 39 8.51 12.87 21.45
CA LEU A 39 7.84 13.69 20.43
C LEU A 39 6.69 14.47 21.07
N PRO A 40 6.22 15.57 20.45
CA PRO A 40 5.04 16.31 20.92
C PRO A 40 3.79 15.43 21.02
N ASN A 41 3.74 14.34 20.23
CA ASN A 41 2.66 13.37 20.26
C ASN A 41 3.21 11.93 20.21
N ASN A 42 3.43 11.31 21.37
CA ASN A 42 3.85 9.91 21.49
C ASN A 42 2.83 8.92 20.88
N MET A 43 1.56 9.31 20.68
CA MET A 43 0.59 8.45 19.98
C MET A 43 0.94 8.28 18.50
N ALA A 44 1.76 9.15 17.92
CA ALA A 44 2.25 8.99 16.55
C ALA A 44 3.07 7.70 16.39
N ILE A 45 3.87 7.31 17.39
CA ILE A 45 4.68 6.08 17.36
C ILE A 45 3.76 4.84 17.36
N ILE A 46 2.69 4.87 18.17
CA ILE A 46 1.66 3.82 18.19
C ILE A 46 0.97 3.73 16.83
N GLY A 47 0.55 4.86 16.26
CA GLY A 47 -0.07 4.90 14.94
C GLY A 47 0.87 4.38 13.84
N LEU A 48 2.15 4.76 13.87
CA LEU A 48 3.14 4.35 12.89
C LEU A 48 3.41 2.84 12.91
N SER A 49 3.26 2.20 14.07
CA SER A 49 3.39 0.74 14.22
C SER A 49 2.32 -0.05 13.45
N LEU A 50 1.17 0.55 13.14
CA LEU A 50 0.09 -0.12 12.41
C LEU A 50 0.48 -0.44 10.95
N ILE A 51 1.39 0.35 10.36
CA ILE A 51 1.87 0.12 8.98
C ILE A 51 2.59 -1.23 8.89
N PRO A 52 3.71 -1.48 9.61
CA PRO A 52 4.40 -2.76 9.53
C PRO A 52 3.55 -3.93 10.05
N LEU A 53 2.66 -3.73 11.02
CA LEU A 53 1.73 -4.78 11.49
C LEU A 53 0.70 -5.18 10.42
N SER A 54 0.12 -4.22 9.70
CA SER A 54 -0.82 -4.51 8.60
C SER A 54 -0.14 -5.21 7.43
N VAL A 55 1.11 -4.84 7.12
CA VAL A 55 1.93 -5.55 6.12
C VAL A 55 2.19 -6.99 6.56
N ALA A 56 2.57 -7.22 7.82
CA ALA A 56 2.76 -8.57 8.36
C ALA A 56 1.49 -9.42 8.24
N LEU A 57 0.32 -8.84 8.57
CA LEU A 57 -0.97 -9.51 8.44
C LEU A 57 -1.29 -9.87 6.97
N ALA A 58 -1.06 -8.95 6.04
CA ALA A 58 -1.29 -9.20 4.61
C ALA A 58 -0.43 -10.38 4.09
N TYR A 59 0.85 -10.42 4.46
CA TYR A 59 1.74 -11.53 4.10
C TYR A 59 1.35 -12.85 4.78
N TYR A 60 0.86 -12.79 6.03
CA TYR A 60 0.33 -13.97 6.71
C TYR A 60 -0.88 -14.55 5.98
N VAL A 61 -1.84 -13.72 5.58
CA VAL A 61 -3.00 -14.15 4.78
C VAL A 61 -2.57 -14.73 3.43
N LYS A 62 -1.59 -14.10 2.76
CA LYS A 62 -1.01 -14.63 1.51
C LYS A 62 -0.42 -16.03 1.71
N LEU A 63 0.36 -16.24 2.77
CA LEU A 63 0.94 -17.54 3.11
C LEU A 63 -0.11 -18.60 3.43
N LEU A 64 -1.19 -18.24 4.13
CA LEU A 64 -2.32 -19.13 4.36
C LEU A 64 -2.98 -19.56 3.05
N GLY A 65 -3.15 -18.63 2.11
CA GLY A 65 -3.67 -18.91 0.77
C GLY A 65 -2.79 -19.91 0.01
N ILE A 66 -1.47 -19.69 0.00
CA ILE A 66 -0.50 -20.59 -0.64
C ILE A 66 -0.53 -21.98 0.00
N LYS A 67 -0.58 -22.05 1.34
CA LYS A 67 -0.65 -23.32 2.07
C LYS A 67 -1.93 -24.10 1.74
N LYS A 68 -3.07 -23.40 1.62
CA LYS A 68 -4.37 -24.03 1.35
C LYS A 68 -4.51 -24.50 -0.10
N SER A 69 -3.91 -23.81 -1.07
CA SER A 69 -4.08 -24.13 -2.49
C SER A 69 -2.85 -23.72 -3.33
N PRO A 70 -1.75 -24.49 -3.27
CA PRO A 70 -0.49 -24.14 -3.94
C PRO A 70 -0.62 -24.16 -5.47
N GLN A 71 -1.43 -25.06 -6.02
CA GLN A 71 -1.65 -25.18 -7.47
C GLN A 71 -2.32 -23.94 -8.07
N LYS A 72 -3.32 -23.37 -7.38
CA LYS A 72 -3.99 -22.13 -7.82
C LYS A 72 -3.02 -20.95 -7.89
N PHE A 73 -2.05 -20.88 -6.98
CA PHE A 73 -1.05 -19.82 -6.98
C PHE A 73 -0.13 -19.90 -8.20
N ILE A 74 0.26 -21.12 -8.59
CA ILE A 74 1.10 -21.36 -9.77
C ILE A 74 0.34 -21.01 -11.07
N ILE A 75 -0.93 -21.43 -11.18
CA ILE A 75 -1.74 -21.16 -12.38
C ILE A 75 -2.03 -19.65 -12.54
N ASN A 76 -2.38 -18.97 -11.44
CA ASN A 76 -2.66 -17.53 -11.47
C ASN A 76 -1.46 -16.66 -11.90
N GLU A 77 -0.22 -17.14 -11.75
CA GLU A 77 0.97 -16.38 -12.15
C GLU A 77 1.52 -16.77 -13.52
N ILE A 78 1.14 -17.93 -14.06
CA ILE A 78 1.59 -18.40 -15.38
C ILE A 78 0.59 -18.02 -16.47
N ASP A 79 -0.71 -18.07 -16.17
CA ASP A 79 -1.74 -17.74 -17.14
C ASP A 79 -1.86 -16.22 -17.31
N GLU A 80 -1.45 -15.72 -18.48
CA GLU A 80 -1.51 -14.29 -18.83
C GLU A 80 -2.91 -13.70 -18.67
N ARG A 81 -3.97 -14.48 -18.90
CA ARG A 81 -5.36 -14.00 -18.74
C ARG A 81 -5.68 -13.73 -17.28
N LEU A 82 -5.22 -14.61 -16.38
CA LEU A 82 -5.41 -14.45 -14.94
C LEU A 82 -4.54 -13.31 -14.39
N VAL A 83 -3.35 -13.12 -14.94
CA VAL A 83 -2.48 -11.98 -14.63
C VAL A 83 -3.12 -10.66 -15.07
N ALA A 84 -3.68 -10.60 -16.28
CA ALA A 84 -4.39 -9.41 -16.77
C ALA A 84 -5.61 -9.07 -15.91
N LEU A 85 -6.45 -10.08 -15.58
CA LEU A 85 -7.61 -9.90 -14.73
C LEU A 85 -7.23 -9.42 -13.32
N LYS A 86 -6.15 -9.97 -12.75
CA LYS A 86 -5.61 -9.51 -11.48
C LYS A 86 -5.14 -8.06 -11.56
N ASN A 87 -4.39 -7.69 -12.61
CA ASN A 87 -3.90 -6.33 -12.79
C ASN A 87 -5.06 -5.32 -12.93
N GLU A 88 -6.13 -5.69 -13.61
CA GLU A 88 -7.35 -4.86 -13.71
C GLU A 88 -8.02 -4.69 -12.34
N ALA A 89 -8.17 -5.78 -11.58
CA ALA A 89 -8.73 -5.75 -10.24
C ALA A 89 -7.88 -4.89 -9.29
N ASP A 90 -6.56 -5.03 -9.34
CA ASP A 90 -5.60 -4.25 -8.55
C ASP A 90 -5.66 -2.76 -8.92
N ALA A 91 -5.74 -2.43 -10.22
CA ALA A 91 -5.89 -1.05 -10.68
C ALA A 91 -7.21 -0.43 -10.22
N LYS A 92 -8.32 -1.19 -10.24
CA LYS A 92 -9.62 -0.74 -9.75
C LYS A 92 -9.61 -0.54 -8.23
N ALA A 93 -9.03 -1.48 -7.49
CA ALA A 93 -8.85 -1.37 -6.05
C ALA A 93 -8.03 -0.13 -5.69
N PHE A 94 -6.93 0.11 -6.41
CA PHE A 94 -6.10 1.30 -6.22
C PHE A 94 -6.89 2.59 -6.41
N LYS A 95 -7.71 2.70 -7.47
CA LYS A 95 -8.57 3.88 -7.72
C LYS A 95 -9.58 4.10 -6.58
N ILE A 96 -10.19 3.04 -6.07
CA ILE A 96 -11.13 3.13 -4.94
C ILE A 96 -10.42 3.63 -3.68
N VAL A 97 -9.26 3.06 -3.35
CA VAL A 97 -8.46 3.47 -2.19
C VAL A 97 -7.99 4.91 -2.34
N GLN A 98 -7.52 5.32 -3.52
CA GLN A 98 -7.11 6.69 -3.81
C GLN A 98 -8.27 7.68 -3.63
N GLY A 99 -9.47 7.32 -4.09
CA GLY A 99 -10.69 8.11 -3.89
C GLY A 99 -11.10 8.20 -2.41
N ALA A 100 -11.04 7.07 -1.68
CA ALA A 100 -11.32 7.05 -0.25
C ALA A 100 -10.34 7.93 0.54
N LEU A 101 -9.03 7.82 0.25
CA LEU A 101 -8.00 8.66 0.84
C LEU A 101 -8.25 10.14 0.56
N PHE A 102 -8.60 10.49 -0.69
CA PHE A 102 -8.95 11.87 -1.04
C PHE A 102 -10.16 12.38 -0.27
N LEU A 103 -11.23 11.58 -0.13
CA LEU A 103 -12.42 11.98 0.61
C LEU A 103 -12.14 12.11 2.10
N THR A 104 -11.39 11.18 2.70
CA THR A 104 -10.96 11.29 4.10
C THR A 104 -10.09 12.52 4.31
N TYR A 105 -9.19 12.81 3.36
CA TYR A 105 -8.35 14.01 3.37
C TYR A 105 -9.21 15.29 3.35
N MET A 106 -10.12 15.40 2.38
CA MET A 106 -11.02 16.55 2.28
C MET A 106 -11.91 16.69 3.52
N GLY A 107 -12.46 15.58 4.02
CA GLY A 107 -13.28 15.56 5.23
C GLY A 107 -12.53 16.09 6.46
N TYR A 108 -11.29 15.66 6.66
CA TYR A 108 -10.47 16.16 7.78
C TYR A 108 -10.11 17.64 7.63
N THR A 109 -9.77 18.10 6.42
CA THR A 109 -9.54 19.54 6.11
C THR A 109 -10.73 20.40 6.46
N LEU A 110 -11.94 19.95 6.11
CA LEU A 110 -13.16 20.69 6.39
C LEU A 110 -13.52 20.70 7.88
N MET A 111 -13.17 19.63 8.61
CA MET A 111 -13.48 19.51 10.04
C MET A 111 -12.55 20.36 10.91
N ILE A 112 -11.25 20.42 10.59
CA ILE A 112 -10.24 21.14 11.39
C ILE A 112 -9.27 21.89 10.46
N PRO A 113 -9.71 23.02 9.86
CA PRO A 113 -8.91 23.71 8.84
C PRO A 113 -7.60 24.29 9.38
N LYS A 114 -7.57 24.76 10.63
CA LYS A 114 -6.36 25.37 11.22
C LYS A 114 -5.18 24.40 11.27
N ASP A 115 -5.38 23.24 11.88
CA ASP A 115 -4.36 22.20 12.01
C ASP A 115 -3.84 21.77 10.62
N VAL A 116 -4.74 21.67 9.65
CA VAL A 116 -4.41 21.27 8.29
C VAL A 116 -3.49 22.26 7.58
N PHE A 117 -3.79 23.55 7.65
CA PHE A 117 -2.99 24.56 6.93
C PHE A 117 -1.64 24.85 7.61
N GLU A 118 -1.52 24.59 8.92
CA GLU A 118 -0.28 24.73 9.68
C GLU A 118 0.66 23.52 9.52
N THR A 119 0.13 22.33 9.21
CA THR A 119 0.93 21.10 9.21
C THR A 119 1.60 20.83 7.86
N VAL A 120 2.94 20.86 7.82
CA VAL A 120 3.75 20.56 6.62
C VAL A 120 3.46 19.17 6.03
N GLY A 121 3.20 18.17 6.88
CA GLY A 121 2.88 16.81 6.45
C GLY A 121 1.62 16.72 5.59
N TRP A 122 0.67 17.63 5.80
CA TRP A 122 -0.59 17.68 5.05
C TRP A 122 -0.34 18.03 3.57
N TRP A 123 0.41 19.09 3.34
CA TRP A 123 0.82 19.51 1.98
C TRP A 123 1.64 18.45 1.26
N LEU A 124 2.53 17.77 1.99
CA LEU A 124 3.36 16.69 1.44
C LEU A 124 2.50 15.51 0.94
N LEU A 125 1.48 15.12 1.72
CA LEU A 125 0.51 14.10 1.31
C LEU A 125 -0.30 14.53 0.08
N MET A 126 -0.73 15.79 0.00
CA MET A 126 -1.43 16.29 -1.19
C MET A 126 -0.57 16.29 -2.44
N ILE A 127 0.68 16.72 -2.32
CA ILE A 127 1.61 16.70 -3.46
C ILE A 127 1.80 15.26 -3.94
N LEU A 128 2.01 14.30 -3.03
CA LEU A 128 2.13 12.89 -3.38
C LEU A 128 0.86 12.34 -4.04
N LEU A 129 -0.32 12.69 -3.51
CA LEU A 129 -1.60 12.29 -4.10
C LEU A 129 -1.77 12.86 -5.51
N LEU A 130 -1.38 14.11 -5.72
CA LEU A 130 -1.46 14.79 -7.01
C LEU A 130 -0.48 14.21 -8.03
N ILE A 131 0.75 13.92 -7.60
CA ILE A 131 1.74 13.16 -8.40
C ILE A 131 1.17 11.80 -8.79
N SER A 132 0.53 11.07 -7.87
CA SER A 132 -0.09 9.77 -8.16
C SER A 132 -1.14 9.87 -9.28
N PHE A 133 -2.02 10.88 -9.26
CA PHE A 133 -2.99 11.11 -10.34
C PHE A 133 -2.33 11.47 -11.67
N ILE A 134 -1.31 12.35 -11.66
CA ILE A 134 -0.57 12.73 -12.87
C ILE A 134 0.16 11.53 -13.48
N SER A 135 0.86 10.74 -12.65
CA SER A 135 1.56 9.54 -13.11
C SER A 135 0.60 8.54 -13.75
N GLN A 136 -0.59 8.33 -13.18
CA GLN A 136 -1.62 7.50 -13.81
C GLN A 136 -2.07 8.03 -15.16
N ALA A 137 -2.33 9.33 -15.27
CA ALA A 137 -2.77 9.94 -16.52
C ALA A 137 -1.71 9.78 -17.63
N ILE A 138 -0.43 10.05 -17.31
CA ILE A 138 0.69 9.89 -18.24
C ILE A 138 0.86 8.43 -18.67
N LEU A 139 0.86 7.48 -17.72
CA LEU A 139 1.02 6.06 -18.05
C LEU A 139 -0.12 5.55 -18.92
N THR A 140 -1.35 5.95 -18.63
CA THR A 140 -2.53 5.57 -19.44
C THR A 140 -2.41 6.12 -20.86
N MET A 141 -2.01 7.38 -20.99
CA MET A 141 -1.82 8.02 -22.29
C MET A 141 -0.72 7.34 -23.12
N ASN A 142 0.39 6.97 -22.48
CA ASN A 142 1.48 6.24 -23.15
C ASN A 142 1.05 4.85 -23.65
N VAL A 143 0.21 4.14 -22.88
CA VAL A 143 -0.35 2.85 -23.32
C VAL A 143 -1.24 3.03 -24.54
N MET A 144 -2.15 4.02 -24.52
CA MET A 144 -3.04 4.31 -25.65
C MET A 144 -2.28 4.71 -26.92
N ILE A 145 -1.24 5.54 -26.79
CA ILE A 145 -0.41 5.94 -27.95
C ILE A 145 0.30 4.71 -28.55
N LYS A 146 0.80 3.81 -27.70
CA LYS A 146 1.51 2.60 -28.12
C LYS A 146 0.61 1.58 -28.80
N GLU A 147 -0.63 1.41 -28.35
CA GLU A 147 -1.62 0.57 -29.04
C GLU A 147 -1.97 1.16 -30.42
N ASN A 148 -2.30 2.45 -30.47
CA ASN A 148 -2.62 3.13 -31.74
C ASN A 148 -1.46 3.13 -32.76
N SER A 149 -0.20 3.05 -32.32
CA SER A 149 0.94 2.92 -33.25
C SER A 149 1.10 1.50 -33.81
N LYS A 150 0.72 0.47 -33.04
CA LYS A 150 0.80 -0.93 -33.51
C LYS A 150 -0.28 -1.23 -34.54
N ASP A 151 -1.50 -0.76 -34.31
CA ASP A 151 -2.61 -0.94 -35.26
C ASP A 151 -2.32 -0.30 -36.63
N LYS A 152 -1.46 0.72 -36.69
CA LYS A 152 -1.03 1.38 -37.94
C LYS A 152 0.13 0.68 -38.66
N GLU A 153 0.86 -0.21 -37.98
CA GLU A 153 1.94 -1.01 -38.61
C GLU A 153 1.43 -2.35 -39.14
N GLU A 154 0.22 -2.78 -38.73
CA GLU A 154 -0.44 -4.01 -39.16
C GLU A 154 -1.47 -3.82 -40.30
N GLU A 155 -1.72 -2.57 -40.74
CA GLU A 155 -2.45 -2.20 -41.97
C GLU A 155 -1.50 -1.99 -43.17
#